data_AF-G0LC22-F1
#
_entry.id   AF-G0LC22-F1
#
_cell.length_a   1.000
_cell.length_b   1.000
_cell.length_c   1.000
_cell.angle_alpha   90.00
_cell.angle_beta   90.00
_cell.angle_gamma   90.00
#
_symmetry.space_group_name_H-M   'P 1'
#
loop_
_entity.id
_entity.type
_entity.pdbx_description
1 polymer ?
#
loop_
_entity_poly.entity_id
_entity_poly.type
_entity_poly.pdbx_seq_one_letter_code
_entity_poly.pdbx_strand_id
1 'polypeptide(L)'
;MKKYRTNIRVPRTSILWPLIFIGALSVVNLSCEMEDDTPPPSAYVAPKPEPVTEECTFKTVLPDISKGLDFECEGPDISFFGEKDGSLSLEFTENPDASGINTSDRVAAYTQTEGVESWAGLFFDLSGKIDFSGLQTIKLMVYAPAAEQIVLLKLEDSSDGTINKEVQSETTTANEWEELSFTFSASDTDKYDRMVLFFDFSGEKTAPTTHYFDNIVMGEGSVIEEPTETGEPTMAAPTPTVAETEVISLFSDAYTNVADTNFNPDWGQATAVSEIEIAGDAVLKYENLNYQGTQFAAPIDASEMTMLHIDYWTDDSSELNGYLISSGPAETAYAFEISTGQWNSVDIPLSHFSSVVDLTDIIQLKFDGNGTIYLDNIYFYNPPATDPTAAAPTPLTPDTDVISLFSDTYTNIPVDTWRTDWSEAALEEIDIDGNATKKYSDLNFVGIETVNNQIDAGSMTHFHTDIWTADATEIRIKLVDFGANGAYDGGDDVEHEITIANPEQNTWISLDIPLSDFTGLTTKGNIAQLIYAAQPVGSATLFIDNVYFHK
;
A
#
# COMPACT_ATOMS: atom_id res chain seq x y z
N MET A 1 35.48 -54.03 7.14
CA MET A 1 36.68 -54.43 7.92
C MET A 1 37.18 -53.22 8.72
N LYS A 2 37.77 -53.41 9.92
CA LYS A 2 38.41 -52.37 10.80
C LYS A 2 37.44 -51.23 11.24
N LYS A 3 37.28 -50.82 12.52
CA LYS A 3 38.20 -50.39 13.61
C LYS A 3 38.93 -49.06 13.30
N TYR A 4 38.94 -48.01 14.13
CA TYR A 4 38.49 -47.73 15.53
C TYR A 4 38.09 -46.22 15.63
N ARG A 5 37.13 -45.75 16.48
CA ARG A 5 37.19 -45.42 17.95
C ARG A 5 38.21 -44.32 18.33
N THR A 6 38.02 -43.45 19.33
CA THR A 6 37.02 -43.28 20.45
C THR A 6 36.86 -41.75 20.75
N ASN A 7 36.06 -41.14 21.65
CA ASN A 7 35.41 -41.42 22.96
C ASN A 7 33.91 -40.99 22.93
N ILE A 8 32.96 -41.16 23.88
CA ILE A 8 32.84 -41.35 25.36
C ILE A 8 32.73 -40.04 26.18
N ARG A 9 31.76 -39.80 27.09
CA ARG A 9 30.31 -40.18 27.28
C ARG A 9 29.84 -39.64 28.68
N VAL A 10 28.73 -38.86 28.78
CA VAL A 10 27.59 -38.84 29.78
C VAL A 10 27.75 -39.29 31.29
N PRO A 11 26.73 -39.25 32.21
CA PRO A 11 25.62 -38.30 32.50
C PRO A 11 25.28 -38.04 34.02
N ARG A 12 24.22 -37.24 34.28
CA ARG A 12 23.06 -37.48 35.23
C ARG A 12 23.09 -37.15 36.75
N THR A 13 21.84 -36.95 37.23
CA THR A 13 21.20 -37.24 38.55
C THR A 13 21.39 -36.35 39.79
N SER A 14 20.47 -35.39 39.96
CA SER A 14 19.27 -35.45 40.86
C SER A 14 19.37 -35.76 42.37
N ILE A 15 18.76 -34.84 43.17
CA ILE A 15 18.03 -35.01 44.45
C ILE A 15 18.86 -35.30 45.74
N LEU A 16 18.81 -34.39 46.72
CA LEU A 16 18.17 -34.61 48.05
C LEU A 16 18.10 -33.33 48.93
N TRP A 17 17.18 -33.32 49.89
CA TRP A 17 17.01 -32.31 50.97
C TRP A 17 17.53 -32.88 52.30
N PRO A 18 17.93 -32.04 53.29
CA PRO A 18 17.39 -32.26 54.65
C PRO A 18 17.18 -30.97 55.49
N LEU A 19 16.58 -31.15 56.69
CA LEU A 19 16.16 -30.10 57.64
C LEU A 19 16.85 -30.22 59.03
N ILE A 20 17.10 -29.06 59.67
CA ILE A 20 17.04 -28.75 61.13
C ILE A 20 17.83 -29.61 62.17
N PHE A 21 18.72 -29.00 62.98
CA PHE A 21 18.61 -28.88 64.47
C PHE A 21 19.89 -28.38 65.23
N ILE A 22 19.67 -27.60 66.32
CA ILE A 22 20.46 -27.44 67.60
C ILE A 22 21.94 -26.95 67.50
N GLY A 23 22.48 -26.08 68.39
CA GLY A 23 21.91 -25.30 69.50
C GLY A 23 22.76 -25.29 70.81
N ALA A 24 23.12 -24.10 71.33
CA ALA A 24 23.73 -23.82 72.65
C ALA A 24 23.60 -22.29 72.93
N LEU A 25 23.24 -21.68 74.08
CA LEU A 25 23.29 -21.94 75.54
C LEU A 25 24.71 -22.00 76.14
N SER A 26 25.08 -21.32 77.25
CA SER A 26 24.49 -20.23 78.09
C SER A 26 25.68 -19.49 78.77
N VAL A 27 25.65 -18.64 79.83
CA VAL A 27 24.77 -18.08 80.90
C VAL A 27 25.47 -16.75 81.34
N VAL A 28 25.01 -15.79 82.16
CA VAL A 28 23.88 -15.47 83.09
C VAL A 28 23.69 -13.92 83.04
N ASN A 29 22.81 -13.16 83.70
CA ASN A 29 21.83 -13.29 84.82
C ASN A 29 20.46 -12.69 84.34
N LEU A 30 19.33 -12.47 85.05
CA LEU A 30 18.94 -12.14 86.44
C LEU A 30 19.28 -10.68 86.89
N SER A 31 18.46 -9.96 87.66
CA SER A 31 16.99 -9.99 87.95
C SER A 31 16.59 -8.62 88.59
N CYS A 32 15.38 -8.27 89.03
CA CYS A 32 14.08 -8.94 89.28
C CYS A 32 12.92 -7.91 89.19
N GLU A 33 11.77 -8.31 88.62
CA GLU A 33 10.37 -7.98 89.04
C GLU A 33 9.87 -6.50 89.01
N MET A 34 8.57 -6.18 88.87
CA MET A 34 7.34 -6.98 89.11
C MET A 34 6.15 -6.52 88.22
N GLU A 35 5.16 -7.42 88.01
CA GLU A 35 3.72 -7.28 87.62
C GLU A 35 3.25 -5.98 86.89
N ASP A 36 2.70 -6.01 85.66
CA ASP A 36 1.50 -6.69 85.12
C ASP A 36 0.14 -6.07 85.52
N ASP A 37 -0.40 -5.18 84.66
CA ASP A 37 -1.84 -4.88 84.52
C ASP A 37 -2.08 -4.11 83.19
N THR A 38 -2.77 -4.69 82.19
CA THR A 38 -2.94 -4.10 80.84
C THR A 38 -4.33 -3.50 80.58
N PRO A 39 -4.46 -2.21 80.26
CA PRO A 39 -5.70 -1.64 79.70
C PRO A 39 -5.96 -2.13 78.25
N PRO A 40 -7.23 -2.24 77.81
CA PRO A 40 -7.58 -2.64 76.43
C PRO A 40 -7.23 -1.57 75.36
N PRO A 41 -7.10 -1.95 74.08
CA PRO A 41 -6.75 -1.02 73.01
C PRO A 41 -7.88 -0.03 72.70
N SER A 42 -7.61 1.27 72.89
CA SER A 42 -8.52 2.35 72.51
C SER A 42 -7.74 3.63 72.17
N ALA A 43 -8.10 4.26 71.06
CA ALA A 43 -7.73 5.64 70.69
C ALA A 43 -6.24 6.01 70.61
N TYR A 44 -5.37 5.15 70.05
CA TYR A 44 -4.16 5.64 69.38
C TYR A 44 -4.38 5.66 67.87
N VAL A 45 -4.81 6.80 67.36
CA VAL A 45 -4.69 7.12 65.92
C VAL A 45 -3.24 7.56 65.72
N ALA A 46 -2.45 6.75 65.01
CA ALA A 46 -1.16 7.23 64.53
C ALA A 46 -1.41 8.47 63.66
N PRO A 47 -0.63 9.55 63.80
CA PRO A 47 -0.81 10.73 62.96
C PRO A 47 -0.71 10.29 61.50
N LYS A 48 -1.70 10.67 60.68
CA LYS A 48 -1.58 10.57 59.23
C LYS A 48 -0.27 11.28 58.87
N PRO A 49 0.67 10.66 58.12
CA PRO A 49 1.81 11.41 57.63
C PRO A 49 1.26 12.60 56.85
N GLU A 50 1.63 13.80 57.26
CA GLU A 50 1.35 14.99 56.46
C GLU A 50 1.99 14.76 55.09
N PRO A 51 1.29 15.03 53.98
CA PRO A 51 1.90 14.90 52.66
C PRO A 51 3.13 15.80 52.65
N VAL A 52 4.27 15.24 52.23
CA VAL A 52 5.44 16.07 51.92
C VAL A 52 5.12 16.78 50.63
N THR A 53 4.40 17.89 50.73
CA THR A 53 4.35 18.90 49.68
C THR A 53 5.77 19.46 49.58
N GLU A 54 6.53 18.99 48.60
CA GLU A 54 7.71 19.74 48.18
C GLU A 54 7.19 21.09 47.66
N GLU A 55 7.45 22.16 48.42
CA GLU A 55 7.06 23.50 48.02
C GLU A 55 7.83 23.84 46.74
N CYS A 56 7.14 23.81 45.59
CA CYS A 56 7.80 23.93 44.29
C CYS A 56 8.44 25.32 44.16
N THR A 57 9.77 25.39 44.34
CA THR A 57 10.47 26.66 44.47
C THR A 57 10.68 27.31 43.11
N PHE A 58 9.78 28.24 42.78
CA PHE A 58 9.87 29.18 41.66
C PHE A 58 11.32 29.61 41.39
N LYS A 59 11.82 29.20 40.23
CA LYS A 59 13.14 29.59 39.75
C LYS A 59 13.14 29.45 38.24
N THR A 60 13.30 30.57 37.52
CA THR A 60 13.56 30.53 36.09
C THR A 60 14.88 29.78 35.86
N VAL A 61 14.75 28.58 35.30
CA VAL A 61 15.81 27.62 35.03
C VAL A 61 15.62 27.22 33.59
N LEU A 62 16.66 27.39 32.77
CA LEU A 62 16.69 26.80 31.45
C LEU A 62 16.55 25.27 31.61
N PRO A 63 15.52 24.63 31.03
CA PRO A 63 15.24 23.21 31.24
C PRO A 63 16.37 22.29 30.79
N ASP A 64 16.37 21.05 31.30
CA ASP A 64 17.33 20.02 30.90
C ASP A 64 16.55 18.82 30.36
N ILE A 65 16.41 18.76 29.03
CA ILE A 65 15.64 17.75 28.32
C ILE A 65 16.12 16.32 28.61
N SER A 66 17.37 16.12 29.06
CA SER A 66 17.90 14.81 29.47
C SER A 66 17.24 14.25 30.74
N LYS A 67 16.48 15.07 31.47
CA LYS A 67 15.70 14.66 32.66
C LYS A 67 14.21 14.44 32.37
N GLY A 68 13.74 14.81 31.18
CA GLY A 68 12.32 15.02 30.91
C GLY A 68 11.82 16.38 31.43
N LEU A 69 10.79 16.93 30.77
CA LEU A 69 10.14 18.19 31.14
C LEU A 69 8.66 17.93 31.42
N ASP A 70 8.25 18.07 32.68
CA ASP A 70 6.86 18.12 33.12
C ASP A 70 6.40 19.57 33.37
N PHE A 71 5.10 19.78 33.52
CA PHE A 71 4.51 21.08 33.88
C PHE A 71 3.73 21.05 35.19
N GLU A 72 4.11 20.18 36.14
CA GLU A 72 3.41 19.99 37.42
C GLU A 72 3.48 21.20 38.35
N CYS A 73 4.29 22.21 38.02
CA CYS A 73 4.35 23.50 38.70
C CYS A 73 4.13 24.66 37.70
N GLU A 74 5.23 25.07 37.06
CA GLU A 74 5.36 26.07 35.99
C GLU A 74 6.51 25.63 35.08
N GLY A 75 6.48 26.03 33.81
CA GLY A 75 7.52 25.75 32.82
C GLY A 75 8.60 26.86 32.68
N PRO A 76 9.36 26.85 31.57
CA PRO A 76 10.40 27.84 31.29
C PRO A 76 9.87 29.23 30.92
N ASP A 77 10.77 30.23 30.85
CA ASP A 77 10.47 31.53 30.25
C ASP A 77 10.16 31.36 28.74
N ILE A 78 8.91 31.59 28.35
CA ILE A 78 8.42 31.42 26.97
C ILE A 78 8.53 32.72 26.17
N SER A 79 8.85 32.61 24.88
CA SER A 79 8.67 33.66 23.87
C SER A 79 7.73 33.22 22.76
N PHE A 80 6.87 34.12 22.30
CA PHE A 80 5.89 33.89 21.22
C PHE A 80 6.33 34.53 19.90
N PHE A 81 5.82 34.01 18.78
CA PHE A 81 6.02 34.58 17.44
C PHE A 81 4.83 34.25 16.52
N GLY A 82 4.66 35.03 15.44
CA GLY A 82 3.47 34.96 14.57
C GLY A 82 2.18 35.50 15.20
N GLU A 83 2.25 36.06 16.41
CA GLU A 83 1.12 36.68 17.10
C GLU A 83 0.74 38.07 16.56
N LYS A 84 -0.45 38.52 16.94
CA LYS A 84 -0.96 39.89 16.76
C LYS A 84 -1.53 40.40 18.10
N ASP A 85 -0.81 41.28 18.77
CA ASP A 85 -1.23 41.99 20.00
C ASP A 85 -1.84 41.10 21.13
N GLY A 86 -1.15 40.02 21.54
CA GLY A 86 -1.57 39.16 22.65
C GLY A 86 -2.60 38.10 22.28
N SER A 87 -2.55 37.62 21.04
CA SER A 87 -3.40 36.53 20.50
C SER A 87 -2.83 35.12 20.71
N LEU A 88 -1.65 35.02 21.33
CA LEU A 88 -1.10 33.79 21.87
C LEU A 88 -1.00 33.88 23.40
N SER A 89 -1.33 32.80 24.10
CA SER A 89 -1.05 32.65 25.53
C SER A 89 -0.64 31.22 25.87
N LEU A 90 0.14 31.08 26.94
CA LEU A 90 0.42 29.79 27.58
C LEU A 90 0.08 29.90 29.07
N GLU A 91 -0.72 28.97 29.56
CA GLU A 91 -1.06 28.86 30.99
C GLU A 91 -0.75 27.44 31.50
N PHE A 92 -0.11 27.33 32.67
CA PHE A 92 0.06 26.05 33.34
C PHE A 92 -1.18 25.77 34.20
N THR A 93 -1.97 24.78 33.83
CA THR A 93 -3.36 24.59 34.31
C THR A 93 -3.64 23.13 34.70
N GLU A 94 -4.79 22.86 35.31
CA GLU A 94 -5.24 21.48 35.61
C GLU A 94 -5.39 20.65 34.31
N ASN A 95 -4.94 19.40 34.32
CA ASN A 95 -5.02 18.50 33.16
C ASN A 95 -6.49 18.31 32.70
N PRO A 96 -6.84 18.56 31.42
CA PRO A 96 -8.21 18.43 30.92
C PRO A 96 -8.76 16.99 30.98
N ASP A 97 -7.89 15.98 30.91
CA ASP A 97 -8.21 14.58 31.18
C ASP A 97 -7.01 13.90 31.86
N ALA A 98 -7.01 13.91 33.20
CA ALA A 98 -6.02 13.23 34.03
C ALA A 98 -6.23 11.70 34.07
N SER A 99 -6.35 11.08 32.89
CA SER A 99 -6.60 9.64 32.74
C SER A 99 -5.92 9.07 31.47
N GLY A 100 -6.20 7.81 31.15
CA GLY A 100 -5.59 7.13 30.02
C GLY A 100 -4.06 7.06 30.13
N ILE A 101 -3.36 7.75 29.23
CA ILE A 101 -1.89 7.79 29.15
C ILE A 101 -1.24 9.04 29.77
N ASN A 102 -1.99 10.12 30.02
CA ASN A 102 -1.47 11.28 30.76
C ASN A 102 -2.18 11.44 32.11
N THR A 103 -1.51 11.04 33.19
CA THR A 103 -2.03 11.15 34.57
C THR A 103 -1.38 12.28 35.38
N SER A 104 -0.75 13.27 34.74
CA SER A 104 -0.25 14.48 35.41
C SER A 104 -1.40 15.28 36.03
N ASP A 105 -1.18 15.94 37.16
CA ASP A 105 -2.17 16.85 37.78
C ASP A 105 -2.27 18.16 36.96
N ARG A 106 -1.16 18.65 36.38
CA ARG A 106 -1.08 19.90 35.62
C ARG A 106 -0.30 19.76 34.30
N VAL A 107 -0.68 20.58 33.32
CA VAL A 107 -0.14 20.59 31.95
C VAL A 107 0.00 22.02 31.41
N ALA A 108 0.72 22.19 30.29
CA ALA A 108 0.81 23.48 29.59
C ALA A 108 -0.33 23.61 28.57
N ALA A 109 -1.14 24.67 28.68
CA ALA A 109 -2.25 24.98 27.77
C ALA A 109 -1.90 26.16 26.86
N TYR A 110 -1.66 25.90 25.58
CA TYR A 110 -1.36 26.90 24.55
C TYR A 110 -2.63 27.30 23.83
N THR A 111 -3.02 28.57 23.92
CA THR A 111 -4.21 29.11 23.24
C THR A 111 -3.79 30.03 22.11
N GLN A 112 -4.36 29.79 20.93
CA GLN A 112 -4.27 30.64 19.75
C GLN A 112 -5.64 31.29 19.52
N THR A 113 -5.71 32.59 19.27
CA THR A 113 -6.98 33.23 18.84
C THR A 113 -7.09 33.32 17.31
N GLU A 114 -8.30 33.60 16.83
CA GLU A 114 -8.56 33.90 15.40
C GLU A 114 -7.54 34.91 14.85
N GLY A 115 -6.99 34.62 13.68
CA GLY A 115 -6.16 35.54 12.90
C GLY A 115 -4.68 35.62 13.29
N VAL A 116 -4.15 34.72 14.13
CA VAL A 116 -2.68 34.52 14.21
C VAL A 116 -2.12 34.01 12.88
N GLU A 117 -0.82 34.14 12.67
CA GLU A 117 -0.18 33.58 11.47
C GLU A 117 -0.23 32.03 11.49
N SER A 118 -0.29 31.39 10.32
CA SER A 118 -0.33 29.90 10.23
C SER A 118 0.97 29.23 10.68
N TRP A 119 2.06 30.00 10.73
CA TRP A 119 3.37 29.64 11.28
C TRP A 119 3.58 30.16 12.72
N ALA A 120 2.52 30.58 13.43
CA ALA A 120 2.64 31.11 14.80
C ALA A 120 2.91 30.00 15.83
N GLY A 121 3.80 30.29 16.79
CA GLY A 121 4.31 29.31 17.74
C GLY A 121 4.92 29.92 19.00
N LEU A 122 5.56 29.05 19.79
CA LEU A 122 6.26 29.38 21.03
C LEU A 122 7.67 28.79 21.04
N PHE A 123 8.59 29.39 21.79
CA PHE A 123 9.92 28.81 22.02
C PHE A 123 10.46 29.08 23.43
N PHE A 124 11.43 28.26 23.83
CA PHE A 124 12.25 28.44 25.02
C PHE A 124 13.66 27.86 24.82
N ASP A 125 14.61 28.38 25.59
CA ASP A 125 16.02 27.95 25.54
C ASP A 125 16.30 26.87 26.62
N LEU A 126 17.12 25.88 26.29
CA LEU A 126 17.56 24.79 27.15
C LEU A 126 18.85 25.14 27.90
N SER A 127 19.17 24.38 28.94
CA SER A 127 20.39 24.58 29.77
C SER A 127 21.69 24.17 29.09
N GLY A 128 21.61 23.54 27.92
CA GLY A 128 22.73 23.10 27.11
C GLY A 128 22.25 22.45 25.82
N LYS A 129 23.22 22.06 24.98
CA LYS A 129 22.95 21.40 23.70
C LYS A 129 22.41 19.98 23.90
N ILE A 130 21.52 19.52 23.02
CA ILE A 130 20.94 18.17 23.09
C ILE A 130 21.94 17.12 22.56
N ASP A 131 22.04 15.99 23.28
CA ASP A 131 22.82 14.81 22.89
C ASP A 131 21.90 13.74 22.27
N PHE A 132 22.07 13.49 20.97
CA PHE A 132 21.34 12.47 20.21
C PHE A 132 22.18 11.20 19.96
N SER A 133 23.34 11.05 20.60
CA SER A 133 24.23 9.91 20.39
C SER A 133 23.71 8.59 20.97
N GLY A 134 22.68 8.65 21.84
CA GLY A 134 22.02 7.49 22.45
C GLY A 134 20.49 7.48 22.31
N LEU A 135 19.84 8.58 22.69
CA LEU A 135 18.38 8.75 22.58
C LEU A 135 18.10 9.67 21.38
N GLN A 136 17.29 9.21 20.41
CA GLN A 136 17.16 9.83 19.09
C GLN A 136 15.77 10.39 18.79
N THR A 137 14.81 10.18 19.68
CA THR A 137 13.45 10.71 19.51
C THR A 137 13.11 11.62 20.68
N ILE A 138 12.60 12.82 20.40
CA ILE A 138 11.89 13.64 21.39
C ILE A 138 10.42 13.24 21.34
N LYS A 139 9.86 12.89 22.49
CA LYS A 139 8.44 12.56 22.66
C LYS A 139 7.74 13.72 23.35
N LEU A 140 6.49 13.96 22.98
CA LEU A 140 5.65 15.03 23.49
C LEU A 140 4.23 14.49 23.68
N MET A 141 3.69 14.55 24.89
CA MET A 141 2.26 14.28 25.09
C MET A 141 1.48 15.49 24.58
N VAL A 142 0.48 15.27 23.73
CA VAL A 142 -0.38 16.30 23.16
C VAL A 142 -1.85 15.91 23.34
N TYR A 143 -2.68 16.89 23.68
CA TYR A 143 -4.13 16.82 23.59
C TYR A 143 -4.59 17.95 22.66
N ALA A 144 -5.08 17.57 21.49
CA ALA A 144 -5.44 18.50 20.42
C ALA A 144 -6.97 18.64 20.27
N PRO A 145 -7.48 19.81 19.82
CA PRO A 145 -8.90 19.99 19.56
C PRO A 145 -9.39 19.19 18.34
N ALA A 146 -8.49 18.80 17.42
CA ALA A 146 -8.76 18.00 16.23
C ALA A 146 -7.59 17.04 15.90
N ALA A 147 -7.90 15.98 15.16
CA ALA A 147 -6.94 15.16 14.43
C ALA A 147 -6.50 15.89 13.14
N GLU A 148 -5.53 15.32 12.41
CA GLU A 148 -4.98 15.84 11.15
C GLU A 148 -4.32 17.23 11.34
N GLN A 149 -3.92 17.58 12.56
CA GLN A 149 -3.21 18.82 12.86
C GLN A 149 -1.71 18.58 12.97
N ILE A 150 -0.94 19.20 12.07
CA ILE A 150 0.53 19.17 12.10
C ILE A 150 1.01 19.85 13.38
N VAL A 151 1.74 19.12 14.22
CA VAL A 151 2.60 19.68 15.26
C VAL A 151 4.03 19.66 14.71
N LEU A 152 4.66 20.84 14.64
CA LEU A 152 6.05 20.98 14.22
C LEU A 152 6.93 21.22 15.44
N LEU A 153 7.92 20.36 15.65
CA LEU A 153 9.06 20.60 16.52
C LEU A 153 10.22 21.11 15.68
N LYS A 154 10.67 22.34 15.96
CA LYS A 154 11.91 22.88 15.43
C LYS A 154 12.93 22.99 16.56
N LEU A 155 14.14 22.53 16.30
CA LEU A 155 15.30 22.72 17.17
C LEU A 155 16.25 23.73 16.54
N GLU A 156 16.84 24.61 17.35
CA GLU A 156 17.64 25.74 16.89
C GLU A 156 18.89 25.96 17.79
N ASP A 157 19.99 26.47 17.24
CA ASP A 157 21.06 27.09 18.03
C ASP A 157 20.59 28.47 18.52
N SER A 158 20.44 28.61 19.83
CA SER A 158 19.94 29.82 20.48
C SER A 158 20.73 31.10 20.16
N SER A 159 21.97 30.96 19.65
CA SER A 159 22.90 32.02 19.25
C SER A 159 23.08 32.21 17.74
N ASP A 160 22.70 31.23 16.91
CA ASP A 160 22.71 31.30 15.44
C ASP A 160 21.55 30.50 14.83
N GLY A 161 20.41 31.16 14.63
CA GLY A 161 19.20 30.54 14.08
C GLY A 161 19.33 29.96 12.67
N THR A 162 20.47 30.14 11.97
CA THR A 162 20.74 29.40 10.72
C THR A 162 21.08 27.93 10.96
N ILE A 163 21.46 27.56 12.18
CA ILE A 163 21.66 26.18 12.63
C ILE A 163 20.35 25.70 13.27
N ASN A 164 19.50 25.03 12.48
CA ASN A 164 18.25 24.45 12.96
C ASN A 164 17.97 23.07 12.30
N LYS A 165 16.92 22.36 12.74
CA LYS A 165 16.25 21.24 12.05
C LYS A 165 14.76 21.26 12.41
N GLU A 166 13.91 20.91 11.45
CA GLU A 166 12.46 20.86 11.57
C GLU A 166 11.99 19.40 11.44
N VAL A 167 11.07 18.99 12.32
CA VAL A 167 10.57 17.61 12.44
C VAL A 167 9.08 17.67 12.75
N GLN A 168 8.24 17.09 11.89
CA GLN A 168 6.78 17.18 11.98
C GLN A 168 6.17 15.88 12.49
N SER A 169 5.00 15.98 13.14
CA SER A 169 4.17 14.84 13.56
C SER A 169 2.71 15.29 13.61
N GLU A 170 1.79 14.49 13.10
CA GLU A 170 0.36 14.84 13.01
C GLU A 170 -0.44 14.24 14.17
N THR A 171 -1.47 14.96 14.63
CA THR A 171 -2.42 14.44 15.63
C THR A 171 -3.34 13.40 14.98
N THR A 172 -3.49 12.24 15.61
CA THR A 172 -4.37 11.16 15.15
C THR A 172 -5.74 11.17 15.83
N THR A 173 -5.88 11.93 16.92
CA THR A 173 -7.08 11.98 17.77
C THR A 173 -7.57 13.41 17.98
N ALA A 174 -8.83 13.54 18.40
CA ALA A 174 -9.45 14.82 18.71
C ALA A 174 -10.06 14.79 20.11
N ASN A 175 -9.53 15.63 21.00
CA ASN A 175 -9.93 15.72 22.42
C ASN A 175 -9.61 14.44 23.23
N GLU A 176 -8.51 13.77 22.89
CA GLU A 176 -7.89 12.69 23.65
C GLU A 176 -6.38 12.98 23.79
N TRP A 177 -5.68 12.30 24.70
CA TRP A 177 -4.21 12.40 24.83
C TRP A 177 -3.50 11.39 23.92
N GLU A 178 -2.52 11.86 23.16
CA GLU A 178 -1.60 11.02 22.36
C GLU A 178 -0.12 11.42 22.58
N GLU A 179 0.81 10.52 22.23
CA GLU A 179 2.26 10.73 22.36
C GLU A 179 2.88 10.93 20.97
N LEU A 180 3.10 12.19 20.57
CA LEU A 180 3.78 12.51 19.32
C LEU A 180 5.29 12.26 19.46
N SER A 181 5.92 11.83 18.36
CA SER A 181 7.32 11.39 18.35
C SER A 181 8.09 12.07 17.22
N PHE A 182 9.18 12.75 17.58
CA PHE A 182 9.99 13.57 16.70
C PHE A 182 11.42 13.03 16.65
N THR A 183 11.80 12.39 15.54
CA THR A 183 13.10 11.70 15.39
C THR A 183 14.19 12.61 14.84
N PHE A 184 15.40 12.46 15.37
CA PHE A 184 16.63 13.17 15.03
C PHE A 184 17.78 12.16 14.90
N SER A 185 18.76 12.50 14.06
CA SER A 185 19.90 11.61 13.81
C SER A 185 20.96 11.73 14.92
N ALA A 186 21.79 10.71 15.09
CA ALA A 186 22.99 10.82 15.94
C ALA A 186 23.93 11.97 15.52
N SER A 187 23.84 12.43 14.26
CA SER A 187 24.61 13.55 13.73
C SER A 187 24.09 14.93 14.16
N ASP A 188 22.90 14.99 14.77
CA ASP A 188 22.25 16.20 15.28
C ASP A 188 22.70 16.59 16.70
N THR A 189 23.48 15.71 17.35
CA THR A 189 24.16 15.92 18.64
C THR A 189 24.95 17.23 18.68
N ASP A 190 24.91 17.91 19.84
CA ASP A 190 25.63 19.15 20.16
C ASP A 190 25.25 20.39 19.31
N LYS A 191 24.26 20.32 18.40
CA LYS A 191 23.84 21.45 17.55
C LYS A 191 22.88 22.44 18.25
N TYR A 192 21.82 21.93 18.87
CA TYR A 192 20.65 22.74 19.23
C TYR A 192 20.46 22.91 20.74
N ASP A 193 20.09 24.10 21.18
CA ASP A 193 19.73 24.45 22.57
C ASP A 193 18.51 25.38 22.68
N ARG A 194 17.74 25.56 21.62
CA ARG A 194 16.39 26.16 21.65
C ARG A 194 15.37 25.15 21.14
N MET A 195 14.26 25.02 21.86
CA MET A 195 13.09 24.23 21.47
C MET A 195 11.98 25.19 21.02
N VAL A 196 11.47 24.96 19.82
CA VAL A 196 10.40 25.76 19.19
C VAL A 196 9.25 24.83 18.85
N LEU A 197 8.04 25.15 19.31
CA LEU A 197 6.83 24.35 19.08
C LEU A 197 5.79 25.18 18.32
N PHE A 198 5.24 24.55 17.28
CA PHE A 198 4.10 25.06 16.52
C PHE A 198 2.99 24.02 16.60
N PHE A 199 1.77 24.46 16.89
CA PHE A 199 0.59 23.59 16.94
C PHE A 199 -0.34 23.96 15.78
N ASP A 200 -0.86 22.95 15.08
CA ASP A 200 -1.68 23.15 13.87
C ASP A 200 -0.93 24.03 12.84
N PHE A 201 0.32 23.65 12.56
CA PHE A 201 1.22 24.37 11.65
C PHE A 201 0.67 24.37 10.22
N SER A 202 0.75 25.53 9.56
CA SER A 202 0.10 25.80 8.26
C SER A 202 -1.44 25.71 8.25
N GLY A 203 -2.09 25.30 9.34
CA GLY A 203 -3.54 25.15 9.47
C GLY A 203 -4.35 26.45 9.51
N GLU A 204 -5.67 26.34 9.35
CA GLU A 204 -6.60 27.47 9.33
C GLU A 204 -6.81 28.09 10.72
N LYS A 205 -6.21 29.25 10.96
CA LYS A 205 -6.36 30.04 12.20
C LYS A 205 -7.66 30.87 12.23
N THR A 206 -8.78 30.27 11.81
CA THR A 206 -10.09 30.94 11.61
C THR A 206 -11.00 30.97 12.84
N ALA A 207 -10.62 30.28 13.92
CA ALA A 207 -11.28 30.33 15.22
C ALA A 207 -10.25 30.18 16.35
N PRO A 208 -10.60 30.55 17.62
CA PRO A 208 -9.72 30.26 18.74
C PRO A 208 -9.59 28.76 19.01
N THR A 209 -8.36 28.29 19.17
CA THR A 209 -8.00 26.90 19.48
C THR A 209 -7.16 26.85 20.77
N THR A 210 -7.23 25.73 21.48
CA THR A 210 -6.36 25.44 22.63
C THR A 210 -5.80 24.03 22.49
N HIS A 211 -4.48 23.92 22.43
CA HIS A 211 -3.74 22.66 22.49
C HIS A 211 -3.12 22.54 23.88
N TYR A 212 -3.14 21.34 24.46
CA TYR A 212 -2.43 21.06 25.71
C TYR A 212 -1.24 20.17 25.42
N PHE A 213 -0.12 20.39 26.11
CA PHE A 213 1.07 19.55 25.97
C PHE A 213 1.79 19.35 27.31
N ASP A 214 2.49 18.23 27.41
CA ASP A 214 3.14 17.79 28.65
C ASP A 214 4.22 16.71 28.41
N ASN A 215 4.95 16.34 29.47
CA ASN A 215 5.84 15.18 29.52
C ASN A 215 6.81 15.08 28.32
N ILE A 216 7.58 16.15 28.07
CA ILE A 216 8.54 16.20 26.96
C ILE A 216 9.79 15.39 27.33
N VAL A 217 10.02 14.24 26.67
CA VAL A 217 11.07 13.28 27.08
C VAL A 217 11.93 12.79 25.91
N MET A 218 13.19 12.44 26.18
CA MET A 218 14.07 11.75 25.24
C MET A 218 13.79 10.23 25.25
N GLY A 219 13.65 9.62 24.08
CA GLY A 219 13.38 8.19 23.90
C GLY A 219 14.42 7.47 23.02
N GLU A 220 14.45 6.13 23.12
CA GLU A 220 15.21 5.29 22.18
C GLU A 220 14.68 5.51 20.76
N GLY A 221 15.58 5.56 19.78
CA GLY A 221 15.22 5.73 18.37
C GLY A 221 14.46 4.51 17.84
N SER A 222 13.14 4.63 17.74
CA SER A 222 12.32 3.66 17.01
C SER A 222 12.62 3.77 15.52
N VAL A 223 12.87 2.66 14.84
CA VAL A 223 12.95 2.60 13.37
C VAL A 223 11.55 2.64 12.75
N ILE A 224 10.96 3.84 12.80
CA ILE A 224 9.89 4.35 11.95
C ILE A 224 10.39 5.72 11.45
N GLU A 225 9.90 6.15 10.30
CA GLU A 225 10.65 6.96 9.32
C GLU A 225 11.03 8.38 9.81
N GLU A 226 12.17 8.90 9.35
CA GLU A 226 12.50 10.32 9.57
C GLU A 226 11.54 11.16 8.71
N PRO A 227 10.84 12.16 9.27
CA PRO A 227 10.24 13.19 8.44
C PRO A 227 11.41 13.99 7.82
N THR A 228 11.57 13.82 6.51
CA THR A 228 12.70 14.36 5.75
C THR A 228 12.69 15.89 5.69
N GLU A 229 13.86 16.49 5.46
CA GLU A 229 13.88 17.83 4.87
C GLU A 229 13.16 17.79 3.50
N THR A 230 12.43 18.86 3.20
CA THR A 230 11.54 19.07 2.04
C THR A 230 11.88 18.34 0.74
N GLY A 231 10.86 17.72 0.11
CA GLY A 231 10.65 17.90 -1.33
C GLY A 231 11.32 16.97 -2.34
N GLU A 232 12.11 15.96 -1.96
CA GLU A 232 12.80 15.08 -2.93
C GLU A 232 12.70 13.57 -2.59
N PRO A 233 12.59 12.66 -3.58
CA PRO A 233 12.60 11.22 -3.33
C PRO A 233 13.98 10.76 -2.83
N THR A 234 14.01 9.94 -1.78
CA THR A 234 15.25 9.38 -1.22
C THR A 234 15.56 7.96 -1.69
N MET A 235 14.61 7.33 -2.38
CA MET A 235 14.72 6.02 -3.01
C MET A 235 14.44 6.15 -4.52
N ALA A 236 15.02 5.26 -5.32
CA ALA A 236 14.69 5.10 -6.73
C ALA A 236 13.24 4.63 -6.93
N ALA A 237 12.74 4.73 -8.16
CA ALA A 237 11.43 4.22 -8.55
C ALA A 237 11.37 2.67 -8.49
N PRO A 238 10.18 2.06 -8.47
CA PRO A 238 10.03 0.61 -8.53
C PRO A 238 10.63 0.01 -9.81
N THR A 239 11.70 -0.79 -9.70
CA THR A 239 12.35 -1.39 -10.86
C THR A 239 11.35 -2.21 -11.71
N PRO A 240 11.15 -1.88 -13.00
CA PRO A 240 10.19 -2.58 -13.85
C PRO A 240 10.45 -4.08 -13.99
N THR A 241 9.37 -4.85 -14.16
CA THR A 241 9.41 -6.34 -14.17
C THR A 241 8.86 -6.98 -15.45
N VAL A 242 8.43 -6.16 -16.42
CA VAL A 242 7.94 -6.62 -17.73
C VAL A 242 9.14 -7.13 -18.56
N ALA A 243 8.92 -8.09 -19.46
CA ALA A 243 9.97 -8.52 -20.37
C ALA A 243 10.25 -7.44 -21.43
N GLU A 244 11.53 -7.14 -21.71
CA GLU A 244 11.94 -6.12 -22.71
C GLU A 244 11.36 -6.35 -24.12
N THR A 245 10.88 -7.56 -24.45
CA THR A 245 10.17 -7.86 -25.70
C THR A 245 8.77 -7.27 -25.79
N GLU A 246 8.12 -7.02 -24.64
CA GLU A 246 6.74 -6.50 -24.54
C GLU A 246 6.71 -5.00 -24.20
N VAL A 247 7.83 -4.29 -24.40
CA VAL A 247 8.05 -2.91 -23.92
C VAL A 247 8.61 -2.01 -25.03
N ILE A 248 8.08 -0.79 -25.14
CA ILE A 248 8.70 0.34 -25.87
C ILE A 248 9.01 1.42 -24.84
N SER A 249 10.26 1.44 -24.36
CA SER A 249 10.68 2.36 -23.30
C SER A 249 11.05 3.74 -23.83
N LEU A 250 10.56 4.79 -23.17
CA LEU A 250 10.92 6.18 -23.47
C LEU A 250 12.02 6.66 -22.50
N PHE A 251 11.88 6.33 -21.21
CA PHE A 251 12.83 6.65 -20.16
C PHE A 251 12.76 5.59 -19.04
N SER A 252 13.88 4.88 -18.79
CA SER A 252 14.07 3.89 -17.72
C SER A 252 15.52 3.38 -17.76
N ASP A 253 16.15 3.09 -16.62
CA ASP A 253 17.43 2.37 -16.58
C ASP A 253 17.30 0.84 -16.79
N ALA A 254 16.08 0.29 -16.73
CA ALA A 254 15.82 -1.14 -16.88
C ALA A 254 15.75 -1.65 -18.34
N TYR A 255 15.56 -0.75 -19.32
CA TYR A 255 15.23 -1.10 -20.71
C TYR A 255 16.03 -0.30 -21.75
N THR A 256 16.10 -0.82 -22.98
CA THR A 256 16.62 -0.06 -24.13
C THR A 256 15.66 1.08 -24.55
N ASN A 257 15.93 2.31 -24.12
CA ASN A 257 15.11 3.49 -24.45
C ASN A 257 15.12 3.90 -25.93
N VAL A 258 14.02 4.51 -26.39
CA VAL A 258 13.87 5.11 -27.73
C VAL A 258 14.88 6.26 -27.91
N ALA A 259 15.81 6.04 -28.84
CA ALA A 259 16.93 6.94 -29.12
C ALA A 259 16.50 8.34 -29.60
N ASP A 260 17.35 9.33 -29.29
CA ASP A 260 17.18 10.74 -29.66
C ASP A 260 15.87 11.40 -29.15
N THR A 261 15.24 10.83 -28.12
CA THR A 261 14.11 11.45 -27.40
C THR A 261 14.57 12.72 -26.67
N ASN A 262 13.83 13.82 -26.83
CA ASN A 262 14.14 15.11 -26.24
C ASN A 262 13.06 15.55 -25.24
N PHE A 263 13.36 15.38 -23.94
CA PHE A 263 12.52 15.78 -22.81
C PHE A 263 12.46 17.29 -22.56
N ASN A 264 13.28 18.11 -23.25
CA ASN A 264 13.18 19.58 -23.20
C ASN A 264 13.25 20.24 -24.60
N PRO A 265 12.15 20.22 -25.37
CA PRO A 265 12.11 20.65 -26.77
C PRO A 265 11.77 22.14 -27.00
N ASP A 266 11.93 23.02 -26.00
CA ASP A 266 11.73 24.48 -26.12
C ASP A 266 10.41 24.93 -26.79
N TRP A 267 9.27 24.32 -26.46
CA TRP A 267 7.94 24.72 -26.98
C TRP A 267 7.45 26.08 -26.44
N GLY A 268 8.07 26.59 -25.37
CA GLY A 268 7.69 27.84 -24.69
C GLY A 268 7.19 27.64 -23.26
N GLN A 269 7.51 26.50 -22.65
CA GLN A 269 7.31 26.19 -21.23
C GLN A 269 8.08 27.15 -20.30
N ALA A 270 7.71 27.14 -19.02
CA ALA A 270 8.44 27.78 -17.93
C ALA A 270 9.10 26.75 -16.98
N THR A 271 8.61 25.51 -16.97
CA THR A 271 9.19 24.34 -16.27
C THR A 271 10.70 24.24 -16.46
N ALA A 272 11.44 24.02 -15.37
CA ALA A 272 12.86 23.73 -15.41
C ALA A 272 13.08 22.21 -15.42
N VAL A 273 13.63 21.69 -16.51
CA VAL A 273 13.96 20.27 -16.68
C VAL A 273 15.40 20.00 -16.31
N SER A 274 15.62 18.96 -15.50
CA SER A 274 16.92 18.35 -15.26
C SER A 274 16.82 16.82 -15.19
N GLU A 275 17.94 16.15 -15.39
CA GLU A 275 18.13 14.72 -15.15
C GLU A 275 19.06 14.60 -13.93
N ILE A 276 18.66 13.83 -12.93
CA ILE A 276 19.37 13.64 -11.66
C ILE A 276 19.54 12.15 -11.34
N GLU A 277 20.39 11.81 -10.37
CA GLU A 277 20.62 10.41 -9.94
C GLU A 277 20.05 10.21 -8.53
N ILE A 278 19.04 9.34 -8.37
CA ILE A 278 18.43 9.02 -7.07
C ILE A 278 18.69 7.55 -6.77
N ALA A 279 19.41 7.28 -5.66
CA ALA A 279 19.87 5.96 -5.21
C ALA A 279 20.66 5.11 -6.23
N GLY A 280 20.89 5.60 -7.46
CA GLY A 280 21.61 4.95 -8.55
C GLY A 280 20.84 4.88 -9.88
N ASP A 281 19.54 5.19 -9.90
CA ASP A 281 18.72 5.34 -11.11
C ASP A 281 18.71 6.80 -11.58
N ALA A 282 18.62 7.02 -12.90
CA ALA A 282 18.43 8.33 -13.50
C ALA A 282 16.94 8.73 -13.44
N VAL A 283 16.66 9.96 -13.00
CA VAL A 283 15.30 10.48 -12.80
C VAL A 283 15.14 11.84 -13.47
N LEU A 284 14.04 12.05 -14.20
CA LEU A 284 13.67 13.34 -14.77
C LEU A 284 13.01 14.21 -13.70
N LYS A 285 13.65 15.31 -13.30
CA LYS A 285 13.10 16.30 -12.38
C LYS A 285 12.56 17.51 -13.17
N TYR A 286 11.27 17.79 -13.03
CA TYR A 286 10.58 18.94 -13.60
C TYR A 286 10.16 19.90 -12.47
N GLU A 287 10.96 20.95 -12.24
CA GLU A 287 10.71 21.96 -11.22
C GLU A 287 9.84 23.11 -11.75
N ASN A 288 8.97 23.66 -10.90
CA ASN A 288 8.05 24.76 -11.25
C ASN A 288 7.20 24.41 -12.48
N LEU A 289 6.61 23.21 -12.49
CA LEU A 289 5.82 22.70 -13.60
C LEU A 289 4.72 23.69 -13.98
N ASN A 290 4.59 23.93 -15.29
CA ASN A 290 3.42 24.58 -15.88
C ASN A 290 2.91 23.80 -17.09
N TYR A 291 3.84 23.37 -17.95
CA TYR A 291 3.72 22.22 -18.85
C TYR A 291 5.13 21.81 -19.30
N GLN A 292 5.32 20.56 -19.68
CA GLN A 292 6.58 20.07 -20.24
C GLN A 292 6.31 19.13 -21.41
N GLY A 293 6.89 19.45 -22.57
CA GLY A 293 6.83 18.62 -23.76
C GLY A 293 7.98 17.62 -23.82
N THR A 294 7.75 16.48 -24.45
CA THR A 294 8.76 15.49 -24.84
C THR A 294 8.60 15.21 -26.33
N GLN A 295 9.67 15.36 -27.10
CA GLN A 295 9.67 15.19 -28.56
C GLN A 295 10.45 13.93 -28.95
N PHE A 296 9.81 12.99 -29.64
CA PHE A 296 10.49 11.83 -30.21
C PHE A 296 11.15 12.20 -31.54
N ALA A 297 12.26 11.54 -31.89
CA ALA A 297 12.99 11.81 -33.14
C ALA A 297 12.29 11.24 -34.40
N ALA A 298 11.40 10.27 -34.21
CA ALA A 298 10.49 9.70 -35.21
C ALA A 298 9.17 9.33 -34.52
N PRO A 299 8.06 9.15 -35.26
CA PRO A 299 6.82 8.63 -34.69
C PRO A 299 7.02 7.22 -34.13
N ILE A 300 6.35 6.94 -33.02
CA ILE A 300 6.28 5.64 -32.36
C ILE A 300 4.95 4.98 -32.73
N ASP A 301 5.04 3.73 -33.19
CA ASP A 301 3.88 2.84 -33.34
C ASP A 301 3.77 1.99 -32.07
N ALA A 302 2.73 2.27 -31.28
CA ALA A 302 2.35 1.52 -30.08
C ALA A 302 0.97 0.88 -30.24
N SER A 303 0.51 0.65 -31.48
CA SER A 303 -0.84 0.11 -31.76
C SER A 303 -1.03 -1.36 -31.34
N GLU A 304 0.06 -2.11 -31.19
CA GLU A 304 0.09 -3.48 -30.66
C GLU A 304 0.32 -3.50 -29.11
N MET A 305 0.39 -2.34 -28.45
CA MET A 305 0.47 -2.21 -27.00
C MET A 305 -0.90 -1.86 -26.39
N THR A 306 -1.06 -2.11 -25.08
CA THR A 306 -2.32 -1.88 -24.36
C THR A 306 -2.22 -0.84 -23.25
N MET A 307 -1.03 -0.62 -22.68
CA MET A 307 -0.80 0.28 -21.54
C MET A 307 0.36 1.26 -21.79
N LEU A 308 0.28 2.42 -21.13
CA LEU A 308 1.38 3.34 -20.88
C LEU A 308 1.67 3.34 -19.37
N HIS A 309 2.87 2.92 -18.98
CA HIS A 309 3.38 3.00 -17.61
C HIS A 309 4.15 4.30 -17.41
N ILE A 310 3.97 4.94 -16.26
CA ILE A 310 4.73 6.10 -15.77
C ILE A 310 4.90 5.93 -14.26
N ASP A 311 6.14 5.96 -13.75
CA ASP A 311 6.40 6.21 -12.33
C ASP A 311 6.51 7.72 -12.10
N TYR A 312 5.84 8.23 -11.05
CA TYR A 312 6.01 9.63 -10.63
C TYR A 312 6.09 9.78 -9.10
N TRP A 313 6.81 10.82 -8.64
CA TRP A 313 6.89 11.24 -7.25
C TRP A 313 6.70 12.76 -7.16
N THR A 314 6.06 13.25 -6.10
CA THR A 314 5.92 14.70 -5.81
C THR A 314 5.65 14.94 -4.32
N ASP A 315 5.97 16.14 -3.83
CA ASP A 315 5.70 16.61 -2.45
C ASP A 315 4.68 17.76 -2.44
N ASP A 316 4.67 18.58 -3.50
CA ASP A 316 4.01 19.88 -3.58
C ASP A 316 3.04 20.03 -4.78
N SER A 317 2.92 19.02 -5.65
CA SER A 317 1.96 19.05 -6.76
C SER A 317 0.52 18.76 -6.28
N SER A 318 -0.44 19.49 -6.84
CA SER A 318 -1.89 19.33 -6.62
C SER A 318 -2.67 19.22 -7.94
N GLU A 319 -1.98 19.24 -9.08
CA GLU A 319 -2.55 19.09 -10.42
C GLU A 319 -1.48 18.48 -11.34
N LEU A 320 -1.78 17.34 -11.97
CA LEU A 320 -0.90 16.65 -12.89
C LEU A 320 -1.73 15.91 -13.96
N ASN A 321 -1.44 16.20 -15.22
CA ASN A 321 -2.04 15.55 -16.38
C ASN A 321 -0.94 15.05 -17.33
N GLY A 322 -1.15 13.88 -17.95
CA GLY A 322 -0.31 13.32 -19.00
C GLY A 322 -1.04 13.21 -20.33
N TYR A 323 -0.32 13.41 -21.43
CA TYR A 323 -0.88 13.46 -22.79
C TYR A 323 0.01 12.68 -23.75
N LEU A 324 -0.62 11.86 -24.60
CA LEU A 324 -0.02 11.39 -25.85
C LEU A 324 -0.47 12.30 -27.00
N ILE A 325 0.41 12.51 -27.98
CA ILE A 325 0.16 13.39 -29.12
C ILE A 325 0.59 12.70 -30.43
N SER A 326 -0.34 12.61 -31.40
CA SER A 326 -0.07 12.11 -32.76
C SER A 326 -0.11 13.24 -33.80
N SER A 327 0.31 12.99 -35.05
CA SER A 327 0.24 14.01 -36.11
C SER A 327 -1.19 14.52 -36.35
N GLY A 328 -1.36 15.83 -36.26
CA GLY A 328 -2.66 16.49 -36.37
C GLY A 328 -2.58 18.01 -36.09
N PRO A 329 -2.00 18.42 -34.94
CA PRO A 329 -1.77 17.61 -33.74
C PRO A 329 -3.09 17.12 -33.14
N ALA A 330 -3.09 15.93 -32.55
CA ALA A 330 -4.20 15.40 -31.79
C ALA A 330 -3.70 14.95 -30.41
N GLU A 331 -4.25 15.53 -29.34
CA GLU A 331 -3.88 15.24 -27.95
C GLU A 331 -5.14 15.07 -27.09
N THR A 332 -5.06 14.27 -26.03
CA THR A 332 -6.06 14.22 -24.96
C THR A 332 -5.39 13.94 -23.61
N ALA A 333 -5.99 14.44 -22.53
CA ALA A 333 -5.45 14.39 -21.18
C ALA A 333 -5.85 13.10 -20.46
N TYR A 334 -4.94 12.51 -19.72
CA TYR A 334 -5.22 11.66 -18.57
C TYR A 334 -4.84 12.44 -17.30
N ALA A 335 -5.79 12.63 -16.38
CA ALA A 335 -5.54 13.28 -15.10
C ALA A 335 -5.10 12.25 -14.07
N PHE A 336 -4.03 12.55 -13.33
CA PHE A 336 -3.44 11.63 -12.36
C PHE A 336 -4.17 11.73 -11.01
N GLU A 337 -4.37 10.59 -10.33
CA GLU A 337 -4.69 10.59 -8.90
C GLU A 337 -3.39 10.85 -8.13
N ILE A 338 -3.33 11.94 -7.37
CA ILE A 338 -2.10 12.46 -6.75
C ILE A 338 -1.98 11.96 -5.31
N SER A 339 -0.88 11.26 -5.01
CA SER A 339 -0.44 10.99 -3.63
C SER A 339 0.99 11.49 -3.44
N THR A 340 1.22 12.35 -2.45
CA THR A 340 2.53 12.96 -2.18
C THR A 340 3.46 12.03 -1.38
N GLY A 341 4.74 12.38 -1.33
CA GLY A 341 5.78 11.74 -0.50
C GLY A 341 6.26 10.36 -0.97
N GLN A 342 5.61 9.75 -1.96
CA GLN A 342 5.87 8.38 -2.42
C GLN A 342 5.95 8.26 -3.94
N TRP A 343 6.58 7.17 -4.41
CA TRP A 343 6.55 6.81 -5.82
C TRP A 343 5.21 6.16 -6.14
N ASN A 344 4.57 6.64 -7.20
CA ASN A 344 3.29 6.20 -7.69
C ASN A 344 3.46 5.64 -9.11
N SER A 345 3.34 4.32 -9.26
CA SER A 345 3.31 3.66 -10.56
C SER A 345 1.92 3.76 -11.16
N VAL A 346 1.79 4.35 -12.36
CA VAL A 346 0.50 4.59 -13.02
C VAL A 346 0.44 3.88 -14.37
N ASP A 347 -0.45 2.89 -14.46
CA ASP A 347 -0.79 2.17 -15.68
C ASP A 347 -2.01 2.80 -16.36
N ILE A 348 -1.79 3.47 -17.50
CA ILE A 348 -2.83 4.16 -18.26
C ILE A 348 -3.22 3.31 -19.49
N PRO A 349 -4.46 2.81 -19.59
CA PRO A 349 -4.92 2.09 -20.77
C PRO A 349 -4.87 2.96 -22.03
N LEU A 350 -4.25 2.48 -23.10
CA LEU A 350 -4.12 3.22 -24.36
C LEU A 350 -5.48 3.44 -25.07
N SER A 351 -6.50 2.68 -24.68
CA SER A 351 -7.90 2.90 -25.04
C SER A 351 -8.47 4.24 -24.56
N HIS A 352 -7.88 4.87 -23.55
CA HIS A 352 -8.19 6.23 -23.13
C HIS A 352 -7.82 7.27 -24.20
N PHE A 353 -6.64 7.11 -24.81
CA PHE A 353 -6.11 8.04 -25.81
C PHE A 353 -6.62 7.77 -27.24
N SER A 354 -6.84 6.50 -27.61
CA SER A 354 -7.09 6.06 -29.00
C SER A 354 -8.37 6.59 -29.66
N SER A 355 -9.26 7.23 -28.90
CA SER A 355 -10.42 7.95 -29.43
C SER A 355 -10.06 9.30 -30.09
N VAL A 356 -8.85 9.81 -29.84
CA VAL A 356 -8.32 11.10 -30.33
C VAL A 356 -6.93 10.95 -30.96
N VAL A 357 -6.05 10.18 -30.32
CA VAL A 357 -4.64 9.99 -30.69
C VAL A 357 -4.49 8.77 -31.61
N ASP A 358 -3.77 8.93 -32.70
CA ASP A 358 -3.38 7.81 -33.57
C ASP A 358 -2.18 7.07 -32.95
N LEU A 359 -2.43 5.87 -32.41
CA LEU A 359 -1.40 5.06 -31.75
C LEU A 359 -0.34 4.50 -32.73
N THR A 360 -0.54 4.62 -34.05
CA THR A 360 0.47 4.24 -35.06
C THR A 360 1.47 5.37 -35.39
N ASP A 361 1.22 6.59 -34.91
CA ASP A 361 1.98 7.80 -35.24
C ASP A 361 2.13 8.73 -34.02
N ILE A 362 2.49 8.19 -32.85
CA ILE A 362 2.71 8.98 -31.64
C ILE A 362 4.02 9.76 -31.79
N ILE A 363 3.96 11.09 -31.88
CA ILE A 363 5.12 11.95 -32.17
C ILE A 363 5.67 12.66 -30.94
N GLN A 364 4.85 12.85 -29.90
CA GLN A 364 5.22 13.57 -28.68
C GLN A 364 4.46 13.01 -27.47
N LEU A 365 5.00 13.27 -26.29
CA LEU A 365 4.33 13.14 -24.99
C LEU A 365 4.37 14.51 -24.30
N LYS A 366 3.41 14.83 -23.44
CA LYS A 366 3.39 16.10 -22.68
C LYS A 366 2.83 15.86 -21.27
N PHE A 367 3.40 16.53 -20.28
CA PHE A 367 2.79 16.72 -18.96
C PHE A 367 2.35 18.17 -18.78
N ASP A 368 1.27 18.42 -18.05
CA ASP A 368 0.97 19.74 -17.48
C ASP A 368 0.39 19.62 -16.07
N GLY A 369 0.44 20.70 -15.30
CA GLY A 369 0.26 20.65 -13.86
C GLY A 369 0.98 21.75 -13.09
N ASN A 370 1.26 21.50 -11.81
CA ASN A 370 1.95 22.42 -10.90
C ASN A 370 2.98 21.70 -10.00
N GLY A 371 3.68 22.47 -9.16
CA GLY A 371 4.66 21.96 -8.19
C GLY A 371 5.99 21.51 -8.82
N THR A 372 6.62 20.55 -8.16
CA THR A 372 7.80 19.82 -8.62
C THR A 372 7.44 18.33 -8.76
N ILE A 373 7.67 17.77 -9.94
CA ILE A 373 7.48 16.34 -10.17
C ILE A 373 8.79 15.67 -10.57
N TYR A 374 8.92 14.42 -10.16
CA TYR A 374 10.00 13.52 -10.53
C TYR A 374 9.36 12.38 -11.32
N LEU A 375 9.97 12.01 -12.43
CA LEU A 375 9.44 11.05 -13.39
C LEU A 375 10.50 10.01 -13.73
N ASP A 376 10.07 8.76 -13.77
CA ASP A 376 10.88 7.60 -14.13
C ASP A 376 10.00 6.59 -14.90
N ASN A 377 10.61 5.53 -15.44
CA ASN A 377 9.95 4.36 -16.01
C ASN A 377 8.77 4.67 -16.94
N ILE A 378 8.98 5.62 -17.85
CA ILE A 378 8.01 6.01 -18.88
C ILE A 378 8.10 5.02 -20.04
N TYR A 379 7.15 4.09 -20.17
CA TYR A 379 7.18 3.08 -21.24
C TYR A 379 5.78 2.60 -21.68
N PHE A 380 5.63 2.26 -22.96
CA PHE A 380 4.46 1.51 -23.43
C PHE A 380 4.68 0.01 -23.23
N TYR A 381 3.64 -0.74 -22.87
CA TYR A 381 3.75 -2.19 -22.73
C TYR A 381 2.44 -2.95 -22.93
N ASN A 382 2.57 -4.27 -22.99
CA ASN A 382 1.49 -5.21 -22.71
C ASN A 382 1.71 -5.86 -21.34
N PRO A 383 0.71 -5.86 -20.42
CA PRO A 383 0.86 -6.52 -19.14
C PRO A 383 1.05 -8.03 -19.36
N PRO A 384 1.93 -8.68 -18.58
CA PRO A 384 2.16 -10.11 -18.72
C PRO A 384 0.84 -10.86 -18.50
N ALA A 385 0.54 -11.82 -19.38
CA ALA A 385 -0.63 -12.67 -19.26
C ALA A 385 -0.66 -13.34 -17.87
N THR A 386 -1.62 -12.95 -17.04
CA THR A 386 -1.82 -13.52 -15.70
C THR A 386 -2.73 -14.76 -15.77
N ASP A 387 -2.80 -15.50 -14.66
CA ASP A 387 -3.87 -16.48 -14.43
C ASP A 387 -5.03 -15.78 -13.69
N PRO A 388 -6.30 -16.19 -13.88
CA PRO A 388 -7.43 -15.65 -13.14
C PRO A 388 -7.27 -15.89 -11.63
N THR A 389 -7.48 -14.84 -10.84
CA THR A 389 -7.38 -14.90 -9.37
C THR A 389 -8.73 -15.07 -8.66
N ALA A 390 -9.84 -14.89 -9.39
CA ALA A 390 -11.21 -15.11 -8.92
C ALA A 390 -11.86 -16.25 -9.72
N ALA A 391 -12.72 -17.03 -9.07
CA ALA A 391 -13.51 -18.08 -9.70
C ALA A 391 -14.48 -17.54 -10.78
N ALA A 392 -14.95 -18.44 -11.65
CA ALA A 392 -15.99 -18.12 -12.62
C ALA A 392 -17.33 -17.75 -11.95
N PRO A 393 -18.20 -16.94 -12.60
CA PRO A 393 -19.50 -16.55 -12.04
C PRO A 393 -20.40 -17.76 -11.76
N THR A 394 -20.89 -17.90 -10.52
CA THR A 394 -21.78 -19.02 -10.16
C THR A 394 -23.06 -19.02 -11.01
N PRO A 395 -23.35 -20.08 -11.80
CA PRO A 395 -24.54 -20.16 -12.63
C PRO A 395 -25.85 -20.06 -11.83
N LEU A 396 -26.84 -19.39 -12.42
CA LEU A 396 -28.14 -19.12 -11.79
C LEU A 396 -29.32 -19.88 -12.43
N THR A 397 -29.05 -20.70 -13.45
CA THR A 397 -30.07 -21.46 -14.18
C THR A 397 -30.56 -22.66 -13.34
N PRO A 398 -31.86 -22.97 -13.27
CA PRO A 398 -32.34 -24.09 -12.45
C PRO A 398 -31.83 -25.45 -12.95
N ASP A 399 -31.37 -26.32 -12.04
CA ASP A 399 -30.86 -27.69 -12.34
C ASP A 399 -31.80 -28.51 -13.23
N THR A 400 -33.12 -28.31 -13.11
CA THR A 400 -34.15 -29.00 -13.91
C THR A 400 -34.13 -28.66 -15.39
N ASP A 401 -33.42 -27.59 -15.73
CA ASP A 401 -33.34 -27.02 -17.06
C ASP A 401 -31.94 -27.05 -17.67
N VAL A 402 -31.00 -27.74 -17.01
CA VAL A 402 -29.58 -27.83 -17.36
C VAL A 402 -29.15 -29.28 -17.68
N ILE A 403 -28.29 -29.46 -18.68
CA ILE A 403 -27.42 -30.63 -18.84
C ILE A 403 -25.98 -30.11 -18.72
N SER A 404 -25.34 -30.33 -17.57
CA SER A 404 -23.98 -29.84 -17.30
C SER A 404 -22.92 -30.89 -17.57
N LEU A 405 -21.87 -30.49 -18.27
CA LEU A 405 -20.71 -31.32 -18.57
C LEU A 405 -19.61 -31.05 -17.53
N PHE A 406 -19.43 -29.77 -17.17
CA PHE A 406 -18.48 -29.32 -16.15
C PHE A 406 -19.01 -28.07 -15.43
N SER A 407 -19.14 -28.16 -14.12
CA SER A 407 -19.49 -27.09 -13.18
C SER A 407 -19.41 -27.65 -11.76
N ASP A 408 -19.02 -26.85 -10.76
CA ASP A 408 -19.19 -27.21 -9.35
C ASP A 408 -20.62 -27.00 -8.82
N THR A 409 -21.45 -26.26 -9.56
CA THR A 409 -22.83 -25.93 -9.16
C THR A 409 -23.80 -27.06 -9.48
N TYR A 410 -23.58 -27.78 -10.59
CA TYR A 410 -24.52 -28.77 -11.13
C TYR A 410 -24.03 -30.21 -10.99
N THR A 411 -24.96 -31.18 -11.10
CA THR A 411 -24.60 -32.59 -11.23
C THR A 411 -24.16 -32.89 -12.67
N ASN A 412 -22.85 -32.96 -12.89
CA ASN A 412 -22.26 -33.23 -14.20
C ASN A 412 -22.63 -34.61 -14.76
N ILE A 413 -22.91 -34.68 -16.07
CA ILE A 413 -23.01 -35.93 -16.84
C ILE A 413 -21.61 -36.42 -17.26
N PRO A 414 -21.42 -37.71 -17.60
CA PRO A 414 -20.12 -38.21 -18.03
C PRO A 414 -19.65 -37.61 -19.36
N VAL A 415 -18.39 -37.16 -19.38
CA VAL A 415 -17.64 -36.79 -20.58
C VAL A 415 -16.50 -37.79 -20.75
N ASP A 416 -16.24 -38.24 -21.99
CA ASP A 416 -15.26 -39.30 -22.26
C ASP A 416 -13.81 -38.81 -22.17
N THR A 417 -13.54 -37.59 -22.64
CA THR A 417 -12.29 -36.86 -22.34
C THR A 417 -12.45 -35.35 -22.52
N TRP A 418 -11.74 -34.57 -21.71
CA TRP A 418 -11.59 -33.12 -21.83
C TRP A 418 -10.43 -32.68 -22.76
N ARG A 419 -9.59 -33.63 -23.16
CA ARG A 419 -8.52 -33.41 -24.15
C ARG A 419 -8.29 -34.70 -24.92
N THR A 420 -8.64 -34.70 -26.21
CA THR A 420 -8.40 -35.84 -27.10
C THR A 420 -6.92 -35.97 -27.49
N ASP A 421 -6.50 -37.17 -27.90
CA ASP A 421 -5.14 -37.41 -28.45
C ASP A 421 -4.87 -36.60 -29.74
N TRP A 422 -5.93 -36.15 -30.42
CA TRP A 422 -5.86 -35.30 -31.61
C TRP A 422 -5.84 -33.79 -31.31
N SER A 423 -5.87 -33.38 -30.03
CA SER A 423 -5.80 -31.97 -29.61
C SER A 423 -4.37 -31.39 -29.70
N GLU A 424 -4.27 -30.18 -30.24
CA GLU A 424 -3.06 -29.34 -30.22
C GLU A 424 -3.22 -28.23 -29.15
N ALA A 425 -3.07 -28.65 -27.90
CA ALA A 425 -3.06 -27.83 -26.68
C ALA A 425 -2.45 -28.61 -25.49
N ALA A 426 -2.04 -27.93 -24.43
CA ALA A 426 -1.94 -28.49 -23.09
C ALA A 426 -3.33 -28.54 -22.41
N LEU A 427 -3.48 -29.37 -21.36
CA LEU A 427 -4.59 -29.30 -20.40
C LEU A 427 -4.03 -29.46 -19.00
N GLU A 428 -4.35 -28.52 -18.12
CA GLU A 428 -4.19 -28.64 -16.68
C GLU A 428 -5.56 -28.51 -16.00
N GLU A 429 -5.79 -29.30 -14.95
CA GLU A 429 -6.96 -29.17 -14.09
C GLU A 429 -6.52 -28.45 -12.82
N ILE A 430 -7.07 -27.27 -12.57
CA ILE A 430 -6.65 -26.35 -11.50
C ILE A 430 -7.82 -25.95 -10.60
N ASP A 431 -7.50 -25.31 -9.48
CA ASP A 431 -8.44 -24.77 -8.51
C ASP A 431 -8.20 -23.24 -8.42
N ILE A 432 -9.27 -22.46 -8.59
CA ILE A 432 -9.26 -20.99 -8.48
C ILE A 432 -10.31 -20.60 -7.44
N ASP A 433 -9.87 -20.09 -6.29
CA ASP A 433 -10.72 -19.75 -5.14
C ASP A 433 -11.71 -20.87 -4.71
N GLY A 434 -11.30 -22.14 -4.83
CA GLY A 434 -12.13 -23.30 -4.49
C GLY A 434 -13.10 -23.76 -5.59
N ASN A 435 -13.02 -23.21 -6.79
CA ASN A 435 -13.71 -23.65 -8.00
C ASN A 435 -12.76 -24.41 -8.92
N ALA A 436 -13.20 -25.56 -9.44
CA ALA A 436 -12.44 -26.35 -10.40
C ALA A 436 -12.51 -25.71 -11.80
N THR A 437 -11.35 -25.47 -12.41
CA THR A 437 -11.23 -24.85 -13.74
C THR A 437 -10.36 -25.71 -14.68
N LYS A 438 -10.70 -25.76 -15.98
CA LYS A 438 -9.83 -26.33 -17.02
C LYS A 438 -8.95 -25.23 -17.61
N LYS A 439 -7.62 -25.36 -17.50
CA LYS A 439 -6.67 -24.46 -18.19
C LYS A 439 -6.15 -25.14 -19.45
N TYR A 440 -6.33 -24.50 -20.60
CA TYR A 440 -5.74 -24.90 -21.88
C TYR A 440 -4.72 -23.85 -22.31
N SER A 441 -3.45 -24.22 -22.39
CA SER A 441 -2.35 -23.38 -22.87
C SER A 441 -1.71 -23.99 -24.14
N ASP A 442 -0.82 -23.26 -24.80
CA ASP A 442 -0.29 -23.60 -26.14
C ASP A 442 -1.42 -23.85 -27.16
N LEU A 443 -2.56 -23.16 -27.04
CA LEU A 443 -3.81 -23.54 -27.71
C LEU A 443 -3.79 -23.22 -29.21
N ASN A 444 -3.76 -24.25 -30.05
CA ASN A 444 -4.27 -24.20 -31.41
C ASN A 444 -5.76 -24.62 -31.40
N PHE A 445 -6.04 -25.85 -30.96
CA PHE A 445 -7.39 -26.36 -30.71
C PHE A 445 -7.38 -27.53 -29.73
N VAL A 446 -8.42 -27.63 -28.89
CA VAL A 446 -8.65 -28.75 -27.98
C VAL A 446 -10.02 -29.37 -28.22
N GLY A 447 -10.02 -30.69 -28.36
CA GLY A 447 -11.22 -31.52 -28.51
C GLY A 447 -11.66 -32.13 -27.18
N ILE A 448 -12.95 -32.00 -26.90
CA ILE A 448 -13.69 -32.62 -25.81
C ILE A 448 -14.66 -33.61 -26.45
N GLU A 449 -14.68 -34.85 -25.96
CA GLU A 449 -15.46 -35.94 -26.55
C GLU A 449 -16.50 -36.53 -25.59
N THR A 450 -17.68 -36.82 -26.15
CA THR A 450 -18.83 -37.50 -25.50
C THR A 450 -19.29 -38.68 -26.36
N VAL A 451 -18.36 -39.32 -27.09
CA VAL A 451 -18.64 -40.35 -28.10
C VAL A 451 -19.35 -41.59 -27.54
N ASN A 452 -19.07 -42.00 -26.29
CA ASN A 452 -19.78 -43.10 -25.63
C ASN A 452 -20.95 -42.61 -24.76
N ASN A 453 -21.00 -41.31 -24.46
CA ASN A 453 -21.94 -40.65 -23.55
C ASN A 453 -22.66 -39.47 -24.24
N GLN A 454 -23.16 -39.72 -25.46
CA GLN A 454 -23.69 -38.69 -26.36
C GLN A 454 -24.86 -37.91 -25.75
N ILE A 455 -24.90 -36.61 -26.03
CA ILE A 455 -25.81 -35.67 -25.37
C ILE A 455 -27.01 -35.36 -26.27
N ASP A 456 -28.21 -35.65 -25.77
CA ASP A 456 -29.48 -35.16 -26.33
C ASP A 456 -29.77 -33.74 -25.81
N ALA A 457 -29.21 -32.76 -26.51
CA ALA A 457 -29.53 -31.35 -26.35
C ALA A 457 -30.78 -30.94 -27.16
N GLY A 458 -31.56 -31.88 -27.70
CA GLY A 458 -32.72 -31.64 -28.57
C GLY A 458 -33.91 -30.95 -27.88
N SER A 459 -33.89 -30.83 -26.55
CA SER A 459 -34.87 -30.05 -25.77
C SER A 459 -34.31 -28.72 -25.21
N MET A 460 -33.04 -28.43 -25.48
CA MET A 460 -32.34 -27.22 -25.02
C MET A 460 -32.38 -26.11 -26.08
N THR A 461 -32.14 -24.88 -25.64
CA THR A 461 -32.20 -23.66 -26.45
C THR A 461 -30.85 -22.95 -26.53
N HIS A 462 -29.97 -23.12 -25.53
CA HIS A 462 -28.65 -22.46 -25.43
C HIS A 462 -27.53 -23.44 -25.03
N PHE A 463 -26.30 -23.05 -25.33
CA PHE A 463 -25.05 -23.61 -24.81
C PHE A 463 -24.32 -22.49 -24.04
N HIS A 464 -24.04 -22.74 -22.76
CA HIS A 464 -23.29 -21.84 -21.87
C HIS A 464 -21.87 -22.37 -21.67
N THR A 465 -20.91 -21.46 -21.63
CA THR A 465 -19.56 -21.69 -21.13
C THR A 465 -19.03 -20.39 -20.52
N ASP A 466 -18.40 -20.45 -19.36
CA ASP A 466 -17.61 -19.33 -18.83
C ASP A 466 -16.16 -19.48 -19.32
N ILE A 467 -15.60 -18.40 -19.86
CA ILE A 467 -14.22 -18.37 -20.36
C ILE A 467 -13.47 -17.19 -19.75
N TRP A 468 -12.21 -17.37 -19.37
CA TRP A 468 -11.28 -16.28 -19.05
C TRP A 468 -10.02 -16.45 -19.90
N THR A 469 -9.44 -15.33 -20.32
CA THR A 469 -8.20 -15.27 -21.10
C THR A 469 -7.52 -13.93 -20.90
N ALA A 470 -6.19 -13.89 -20.90
CA ALA A 470 -5.41 -12.66 -20.88
C ALA A 470 -4.84 -12.30 -22.28
N ASP A 471 -4.81 -13.26 -23.20
CA ASP A 471 -3.98 -13.23 -24.41
C ASP A 471 -4.75 -13.54 -25.71
N ALA A 472 -5.94 -14.16 -25.63
CA ALA A 472 -6.66 -14.56 -26.83
C ALA A 472 -7.32 -13.35 -27.53
N THR A 473 -7.08 -13.19 -28.83
CA THR A 473 -7.67 -12.15 -29.70
C THR A 473 -8.87 -12.66 -30.49
N GLU A 474 -9.03 -13.97 -30.58
CA GLU A 474 -10.20 -14.66 -31.13
C GLU A 474 -10.40 -15.96 -30.34
N ILE A 475 -11.65 -16.30 -30.03
CA ILE A 475 -12.05 -17.62 -29.52
C ILE A 475 -13.02 -18.24 -30.53
N ARG A 476 -12.85 -19.52 -30.85
CA ARG A 476 -13.76 -20.28 -31.71
C ARG A 476 -14.29 -21.51 -30.98
N ILE A 477 -15.61 -21.68 -31.01
CA ILE A 477 -16.35 -22.70 -30.29
C ILE A 477 -17.15 -23.52 -31.30
N LYS A 478 -16.90 -24.83 -31.37
CA LYS A 478 -17.51 -25.72 -32.35
C LYS A 478 -18.22 -26.89 -31.69
N LEU A 479 -19.44 -27.18 -32.15
CA LEU A 479 -20.25 -28.33 -31.73
C LEU A 479 -20.42 -29.31 -32.90
N VAL A 480 -20.42 -30.61 -32.60
CA VAL A 480 -20.62 -31.71 -33.56
C VAL A 480 -21.65 -32.71 -33.04
N ASP A 481 -22.67 -32.99 -33.84
CA ASP A 481 -23.70 -34.02 -33.63
C ASP A 481 -23.47 -35.17 -34.62
N PHE A 482 -23.39 -36.43 -34.14
CA PHE A 482 -23.14 -37.62 -34.98
C PHE A 482 -24.42 -38.15 -35.67
N GLY A 483 -25.34 -37.26 -36.01
CA GLY A 483 -26.56 -37.55 -36.77
C GLY A 483 -27.53 -38.49 -36.04
N ALA A 484 -28.46 -39.08 -36.78
CA ALA A 484 -29.40 -40.06 -36.25
C ALA A 484 -28.79 -41.47 -36.11
N ASN A 485 -27.58 -41.69 -36.64
CA ASN A 485 -26.88 -42.98 -36.56
C ASN A 485 -26.00 -43.10 -35.30
N GLY A 486 -25.49 -41.97 -34.76
CA GLY A 486 -24.70 -41.92 -33.52
C GLY A 486 -23.22 -42.32 -33.70
N ALA A 487 -22.68 -42.33 -34.93
CA ALA A 487 -21.29 -42.65 -35.20
C ALA A 487 -20.65 -41.69 -36.23
N TYR A 488 -19.39 -41.35 -35.96
CA TYR A 488 -18.55 -40.45 -36.74
C TYR A 488 -18.30 -40.91 -38.19
N ASP A 489 -18.35 -39.96 -39.13
CA ASP A 489 -18.25 -40.16 -40.58
C ASP A 489 -19.28 -41.19 -41.10
N GLY A 490 -20.45 -41.21 -40.45
CA GLY A 490 -21.60 -42.04 -40.83
C GLY A 490 -22.41 -41.44 -41.99
N GLY A 491 -22.24 -40.14 -42.27
CA GLY A 491 -22.81 -39.45 -43.42
C GLY A 491 -24.09 -38.65 -43.14
N ASP A 492 -24.48 -38.55 -41.87
CA ASP A 492 -25.48 -37.62 -41.35
C ASP A 492 -24.97 -36.79 -40.16
N ASP A 493 -23.65 -36.82 -39.92
CA ASP A 493 -22.90 -35.90 -39.06
C ASP A 493 -23.14 -34.43 -39.42
N VAL A 494 -23.33 -33.56 -38.42
CA VAL A 494 -23.52 -32.11 -38.62
C VAL A 494 -22.79 -31.29 -37.57
N GLU A 495 -22.30 -30.12 -37.97
CA GLU A 495 -21.43 -29.27 -37.15
C GLU A 495 -21.61 -27.78 -37.43
N HIS A 496 -21.25 -26.94 -36.45
CA HIS A 496 -21.05 -25.51 -36.68
C HIS A 496 -20.02 -24.92 -35.71
N GLU A 497 -19.28 -23.93 -36.19
CA GLU A 497 -18.27 -23.18 -35.43
C GLU A 497 -18.71 -21.72 -35.31
N ILE A 498 -18.67 -21.18 -34.10
CA ILE A 498 -18.95 -19.78 -33.75
C ILE A 498 -17.63 -19.08 -33.46
N THR A 499 -17.47 -17.86 -33.96
CA THR A 499 -16.30 -17.01 -33.71
C THR A 499 -16.66 -15.85 -32.79
N ILE A 500 -15.94 -15.74 -31.67
CA ILE A 500 -15.92 -14.60 -30.76
C ILE A 500 -14.63 -13.83 -31.04
N ALA A 501 -14.71 -12.78 -31.86
CA ALA A 501 -13.56 -11.93 -32.17
C ALA A 501 -13.43 -10.80 -31.14
N ASN A 502 -12.20 -10.49 -30.73
CA ASN A 502 -11.88 -9.52 -29.68
C ASN A 502 -12.66 -9.78 -28.37
N PRO A 503 -12.48 -10.94 -27.72
CA PRO A 503 -13.08 -11.21 -26.41
C PRO A 503 -12.58 -10.20 -25.37
N GLU A 504 -13.37 -9.96 -24.32
CA GLU A 504 -12.94 -9.14 -23.19
C GLU A 504 -11.87 -9.90 -22.40
N GLN A 505 -10.66 -9.35 -22.33
CA GLN A 505 -9.49 -9.99 -21.70
C GLN A 505 -9.39 -9.65 -20.22
N ASN A 506 -8.69 -10.50 -19.47
CA ASN A 506 -8.45 -10.41 -18.03
C ASN A 506 -9.72 -10.44 -17.14
N THR A 507 -10.86 -10.83 -17.72
CA THR A 507 -12.15 -11.01 -17.02
C THR A 507 -12.84 -12.30 -17.45
N TRP A 508 -13.80 -12.77 -16.64
CA TRP A 508 -14.63 -13.94 -17.00
C TRP A 508 -15.78 -13.50 -17.90
N ILE A 509 -15.78 -13.97 -19.15
CA ILE A 509 -16.88 -13.82 -20.09
C ILE A 509 -17.81 -15.04 -20.03
N SER A 510 -19.04 -14.82 -19.58
CA SER A 510 -20.12 -15.81 -19.64
C SER A 510 -20.74 -15.82 -21.03
N LEU A 511 -20.42 -16.84 -21.84
CA LEU A 511 -20.92 -17.00 -23.19
C LEU A 511 -22.18 -17.88 -23.20
N ASP A 512 -23.35 -17.25 -23.06
CA ASP A 512 -24.66 -17.85 -23.30
C ASP A 512 -24.99 -17.76 -24.81
N ILE A 513 -24.81 -18.87 -25.55
CA ILE A 513 -24.91 -18.92 -27.00
C ILE A 513 -26.17 -19.67 -27.45
N PRO A 514 -27.10 -19.03 -28.19
CA PRO A 514 -28.28 -19.71 -28.72
C PRO A 514 -27.95 -20.86 -29.67
N LEU A 515 -28.59 -22.02 -29.47
CA LEU A 515 -28.46 -23.20 -30.33
C LEU A 515 -29.11 -23.02 -31.72
N SER A 516 -29.72 -21.86 -31.99
CA SER A 516 -30.09 -21.39 -33.32
C SER A 516 -28.89 -20.90 -34.15
N ASP A 517 -27.88 -20.38 -33.49
CA ASP A 517 -26.81 -19.59 -34.12
C ASP A 517 -25.70 -20.52 -34.62
N PHE A 518 -25.60 -21.71 -34.03
CA PHE A 518 -24.96 -22.90 -34.60
C PHE A 518 -25.73 -23.40 -35.85
N THR A 519 -25.80 -22.59 -36.91
CA THR A 519 -26.73 -22.79 -38.05
C THR A 519 -26.52 -24.09 -38.85
N GLY A 520 -25.31 -24.66 -38.80
CA GLY A 520 -24.99 -25.98 -39.38
C GLY A 520 -25.41 -27.17 -38.51
N LEU A 521 -25.63 -26.97 -37.21
CA LEU A 521 -25.97 -27.99 -36.21
C LEU A 521 -27.47 -28.33 -36.27
N THR A 522 -27.89 -28.91 -37.39
CA THR A 522 -29.31 -29.14 -37.72
C THR A 522 -29.97 -30.27 -36.93
N THR A 523 -29.18 -31.16 -36.33
CA THR A 523 -29.56 -32.11 -35.28
C THR A 523 -28.76 -31.82 -34.01
N LYS A 524 -29.33 -32.20 -32.85
CA LYS A 524 -28.77 -31.97 -31.50
C LYS A 524 -29.06 -33.14 -30.54
N GLY A 525 -29.33 -34.32 -31.10
CA GLY A 525 -29.75 -35.51 -30.34
C GLY A 525 -28.58 -36.39 -29.89
N ASN A 526 -27.43 -36.25 -30.55
CA ASN A 526 -26.22 -37.05 -30.34
C ASN A 526 -24.98 -36.13 -30.42
N ILE A 527 -24.97 -35.05 -29.63
CA ILE A 527 -23.80 -34.17 -29.52
C ILE A 527 -22.65 -34.98 -28.92
N ALA A 528 -21.58 -35.13 -29.71
CA ALA A 528 -20.50 -36.09 -29.49
C ALA A 528 -19.12 -35.44 -29.39
N GLN A 529 -18.95 -34.20 -29.88
CA GLN A 529 -17.72 -33.42 -29.76
C GLN A 529 -18.03 -31.94 -29.50
N LEU A 530 -17.22 -31.32 -28.64
CA LEU A 530 -17.09 -29.89 -28.42
C LEU A 530 -15.61 -29.53 -28.66
N ILE A 531 -15.34 -28.44 -29.39
CA ILE A 531 -13.97 -27.99 -29.67
C ILE A 531 -13.85 -26.51 -29.33
N TYR A 532 -12.80 -26.17 -28.57
CA TYR A 532 -12.34 -24.79 -28.38
C TYR A 532 -11.05 -24.57 -29.19
N ALA A 533 -10.92 -23.41 -29.81
CA ALA A 533 -9.72 -22.95 -30.51
C ALA A 533 -9.53 -21.45 -30.28
N ALA A 534 -8.32 -20.93 -30.46
CA ALA A 534 -8.01 -19.52 -30.20
C ALA A 534 -7.00 -18.92 -31.18
N GLN A 535 -6.88 -17.60 -31.15
CA GLN A 535 -5.77 -16.82 -31.69
C GLN A 535 -5.08 -16.07 -30.54
N PRO A 536 -3.74 -15.91 -30.54
CA PRO A 536 -2.80 -16.42 -31.54
C PRO A 536 -2.61 -17.94 -31.45
N VAL A 537 -2.60 -18.62 -32.61
CA VAL A 537 -2.47 -20.08 -32.69
C VAL A 537 -1.21 -20.59 -31.98
N GLY A 538 -1.39 -21.47 -31.00
CA GLY A 538 -0.30 -22.18 -30.33
C GLY A 538 0.41 -21.39 -29.24
N SER A 539 -0.11 -20.23 -28.85
CA SER A 539 0.35 -19.50 -27.65
C SER A 539 -0.79 -19.10 -26.71
N ALA A 540 -1.99 -18.86 -27.25
CA ALA A 540 -3.15 -18.43 -26.46
C ALA A 540 -3.49 -19.40 -25.30
N THR A 541 -4.01 -18.84 -24.22
CA THR A 541 -4.44 -19.56 -23.02
C THR A 541 -5.91 -19.25 -22.70
N LEU A 542 -6.71 -20.31 -22.56
CA LEU A 542 -8.11 -20.24 -22.12
C LEU A 542 -8.30 -20.99 -20.81
N PHE A 543 -9.03 -20.37 -19.89
CA PHE A 543 -9.55 -20.98 -18.67
C PHE A 543 -11.05 -21.18 -18.85
N ILE A 544 -11.55 -22.39 -18.59
CA ILE A 544 -12.93 -22.79 -18.88
C ILE A 544 -13.58 -23.38 -17.61
N ASP A 545 -14.77 -22.88 -17.28
CA ASP A 545 -15.71 -23.46 -16.31
C ASP A 545 -17.16 -23.41 -16.86
N ASN A 546 -18.10 -24.04 -16.15
CA ASN A 546 -19.55 -23.96 -16.36
C ASN A 546 -19.96 -24.27 -17.81
N VAL A 547 -19.47 -25.39 -18.33
CA VAL A 547 -19.83 -25.92 -19.66
C VAL A 547 -21.15 -26.69 -19.55
N TYR A 548 -22.25 -26.13 -20.07
CA TYR A 548 -23.56 -26.77 -20.03
C TYR A 548 -24.51 -26.37 -21.17
N PHE A 549 -25.55 -27.17 -21.39
CA PHE A 549 -26.69 -26.82 -22.25
C PHE A 549 -27.92 -26.53 -21.38
N HIS A 550 -28.77 -25.56 -21.77
CA HIS A 550 -30.01 -25.28 -21.02
C HIS A 550 -31.19 -24.81 -21.88
N LYS A 551 -32.38 -24.72 -21.26
CA LYS A 551 -33.64 -24.24 -21.86
C LYS A 551 -33.81 -22.73 -21.82
#